data_AF-A0A7C6HSN8-F1
#
_entry.id   AF-A0A7C6HSN8-F1
#
_cell.length_a   1.000
_cell.length_b   1.000
_cell.length_c   1.000
_cell.angle_alpha   90.00
_cell.angle_beta   90.00
_cell.angle_gamma   90.00
#
_symmetry.space_group_name_H-M   'P 1'
#
loop_
_entity.id
_entity.type
_entity.pdbx_description
1 polymer ?
#
loop_
_entity_poly.entity_id
_entity_poly.type
_entity_poly.pdbx_seq_one_letter_code
_entity_poly.pdbx_strand_id
1 'polypeptide(L)'
;MSIPEDDPGAIDQQIPTAQEDAYTEDFVACSNEHNFSPDPPVIDAERAERAWEEYLRAASCMHEHGYEPPPPPSKEKFIAEQRAGASSWNPHRVGPDQEAMARSAIAACPISKNYILFGVREAEK
;
A
#
# COMPACT_ATOMS: atom_id res chain seq x y z
N MET A 1 -15.22 -27.23 0.18
CA MET A 1 -13.95 -26.48 0.07
C MET A 1 -14.19 -25.44 -0.99
N SER A 2 -14.44 -24.21 -0.58
CA SER A 2 -14.85 -23.13 -1.49
C SER A 2 -14.03 -21.90 -1.16
N ILE A 3 -13.29 -21.42 -2.15
CA ILE A 3 -12.97 -20.00 -2.28
C ILE A 3 -13.24 -19.66 -3.74
N PRO A 4 -14.31 -18.92 -4.05
CA PRO A 4 -14.37 -18.13 -5.25
C PRO A 4 -14.38 -16.66 -4.83
N GLU A 5 -13.25 -15.99 -4.96
CA GLU A 5 -13.19 -14.54 -5.01
C GLU A 5 -12.29 -14.17 -6.19
N ASP A 6 -12.89 -14.21 -7.37
CA ASP A 6 -12.43 -13.51 -8.58
C ASP A 6 -12.35 -12.02 -8.24
N ASP A 7 -11.15 -11.55 -7.88
CA ASP A 7 -10.80 -10.14 -8.04
C ASP A 7 -10.37 -9.98 -9.52
N PRO A 8 -11.19 -9.34 -10.37
CA PRO A 8 -10.94 -9.29 -11.82
C PRO A 8 -9.68 -8.48 -12.20
N GLY A 9 -8.97 -7.90 -11.23
CA GLY A 9 -7.68 -7.23 -11.42
C GLY A 9 -6.46 -8.01 -10.93
N ALA A 10 -6.63 -9.07 -10.14
CA ALA A 10 -5.53 -9.86 -9.62
C ALA A 10 -5.23 -11.04 -10.55
N ILE A 11 -4.12 -10.97 -11.28
CA ILE A 11 -3.56 -12.16 -11.93
C ILE A 11 -2.84 -12.95 -10.84
N ASP A 12 -3.43 -14.05 -10.37
CA ASP A 12 -2.70 -15.06 -9.60
C ASP A 12 -1.55 -15.56 -10.48
N GLN A 13 -0.34 -15.05 -10.25
CA GLN A 13 0.85 -15.54 -10.93
C GLN A 13 1.17 -16.94 -10.41
N GLN A 14 0.57 -17.95 -11.02
CA GLN A 14 0.98 -19.33 -10.83
C GLN A 14 2.27 -19.58 -11.60
N ILE A 15 3.39 -19.14 -11.04
CA ILE A 15 4.73 -19.49 -11.53
C ILE A 15 4.96 -20.95 -11.12
N PRO A 16 5.12 -21.90 -12.06
CA PRO A 16 5.47 -23.26 -11.71
C PRO A 16 6.79 -23.25 -10.94
N THR A 17 6.93 -24.04 -9.87
CA THR A 17 8.15 -24.06 -9.04
C THR A 17 9.42 -24.30 -9.86
N ALA A 18 9.33 -25.09 -10.94
CA ALA A 18 10.44 -25.35 -11.86
C ALA A 18 10.87 -24.12 -12.70
N GLN A 19 10.13 -23.01 -12.64
CA GLN A 19 10.36 -21.77 -13.39
C GLN A 19 10.65 -20.57 -12.47
N GLU A 20 10.67 -20.73 -11.14
CA GLU A 20 10.90 -19.61 -10.21
C GLU A 20 12.25 -18.90 -10.46
N ASP A 21 13.30 -19.69 -10.69
CA ASP A 21 14.65 -19.17 -10.98
C ASP A 21 14.68 -18.41 -12.32
N ALA A 22 14.14 -19.02 -13.38
CA ALA A 22 14.08 -18.40 -14.71
C ALA A 22 13.23 -17.12 -14.71
N TYR A 23 12.08 -17.13 -14.02
CA TYR A 23 11.23 -15.96 -13.85
C TYR A 23 11.98 -14.83 -13.12
N THR A 24 12.73 -15.17 -12.06
CA THR A 24 13.51 -14.19 -11.29
C THR A 24 14.63 -13.59 -12.15
N GLU A 25 15.35 -14.42 -12.91
CA GLU A 25 16.39 -13.97 -13.84
C GLU A 25 15.83 -13.04 -14.93
N ASP A 26 14.73 -13.42 -15.56
CA ASP A 26 14.06 -12.61 -16.59
C ASP A 26 13.53 -11.29 -16.03
N PHE A 27 12.97 -11.33 -14.82
CA PHE A 27 12.49 -10.14 -14.13
C PHE A 27 13.62 -9.16 -13.81
N VAL A 28 14.77 -9.67 -13.36
CA VAL A 28 15.97 -8.85 -13.10
C VAL A 28 16.53 -8.28 -14.41
N ALA A 29 16.61 -9.08 -15.47
CA ALA A 29 17.06 -8.64 -16.78
C ALA A 29 16.16 -7.52 -17.34
N CYS A 30 14.84 -7.71 -17.28
CA CYS A 30 13.85 -6.72 -17.69
C CYS A 30 13.95 -5.43 -16.85
N SER A 31 14.09 -5.55 -15.53
CA SER A 31 14.23 -4.39 -14.64
C SER A 31 15.50 -3.57 -14.96
N ASN A 32 16.60 -4.26 -15.25
CA ASN A 32 17.87 -3.63 -15.62
C ASN A 32 17.80 -2.98 -17.01
N GLU A 33 17.20 -3.64 -18.00
CA GLU A 33 17.03 -3.12 -19.37
C GLU A 33 16.22 -1.83 -19.37
N HIS A 34 15.19 -1.75 -18.54
CA HIS A 34 14.28 -0.60 -18.50
C HIS A 34 14.67 0.47 -17.47
N ASN A 35 15.84 0.37 -16.83
CA ASN A 35 16.24 1.27 -15.73
C ASN A 35 15.12 1.45 -14.70
N PHE A 36 14.43 0.36 -14.33
CA PHE A 36 13.53 0.38 -13.18
C PHE A 36 14.39 0.67 -11.95
N SER A 37 14.53 1.94 -11.60
CA SER A 37 15.17 2.35 -10.36
C SER A 37 14.36 1.72 -9.22
N PRO A 38 14.96 0.84 -8.40
CA PRO A 38 14.24 0.15 -7.33
C PRO A 38 13.79 1.12 -6.23
N ASP A 39 14.42 2.30 -6.16
CA ASP A 39 14.03 3.33 -5.23
C ASP A 39 12.75 4.02 -5.73
N PRO A 40 11.62 3.90 -5.01
CA PRO A 40 10.43 4.65 -5.34
C PRO A 40 10.77 6.15 -5.35
N PRO A 41 10.17 6.93 -6.27
CA PRO A 41 10.47 8.34 -6.38
C PRO A 41 10.28 9.01 -5.02
N VAL A 42 11.32 9.71 -4.55
CA VAL A 42 11.25 10.48 -3.30
C VAL A 42 10.09 11.46 -3.42
N ILE A 43 9.15 11.33 -2.49
CA ILE A 43 7.96 12.15 -2.44
C ILE A 43 8.38 13.56 -2.02
N ASP A 44 7.93 14.59 -2.73
CA ASP A 44 8.15 15.96 -2.29
C ASP A 44 7.35 16.28 -1.01
N ALA A 45 7.73 17.36 -0.33
CA ALA A 45 7.08 17.75 0.92
C ALA A 45 5.58 18.01 0.74
N GLU A 46 5.18 18.63 -0.35
CA GLU A 46 3.78 18.97 -0.63
C GLU A 46 2.91 17.72 -0.79
N ARG A 47 3.41 16.68 -1.46
CA ARG A 47 2.72 15.40 -1.61
C ARG A 47 2.71 14.61 -0.31
N ALA A 48 3.77 14.68 0.50
CA ALA A 48 3.78 14.08 1.84
C ALA A 48 2.76 14.76 2.78
N GLU A 49 2.59 16.09 2.68
CA GLU A 49 1.56 16.82 3.42
C GLU A 49 0.14 16.43 3.02
N ARG A 50 -0.13 16.31 1.72
CA ARG A 50 -1.45 15.82 1.26
C ARG A 50 -1.72 14.38 1.72
N ALA A 51 -0.72 13.51 1.69
CA ALA A 51 -0.87 12.15 2.20
C ALA A 51 -1.21 12.16 3.70
N TRP A 52 -0.56 13.02 4.50
CA TRP A 52 -0.88 13.18 5.91
C TRP A 52 -2.35 13.56 6.15
N GLU A 53 -2.86 14.54 5.41
CA GLU A 53 -4.25 15.00 5.52
C GLU A 53 -5.26 13.90 5.13
N GLU A 54 -4.97 13.17 4.05
CA GLU A 54 -5.80 12.06 3.59
C GLU A 54 -5.87 10.92 4.63
N TYR A 55 -4.74 10.60 5.27
CA TYR A 55 -4.69 9.55 6.28
C TYR A 55 -5.43 9.98 7.56
N LEU A 56 -5.34 11.25 7.95
CA LEU A 56 -6.16 11.78 9.05
C LEU A 56 -7.66 11.74 8.72
N ARG A 57 -8.04 12.08 7.48
CA ARG A 57 -9.44 11.98 7.04
C ARG A 57 -9.95 10.53 7.13
N ALA A 58 -9.16 9.57 6.67
CA ALA A 58 -9.49 8.16 6.78
C ALA A 58 -9.59 7.70 8.24
N ALA A 59 -8.66 8.11 9.11
CA ALA A 59 -8.73 7.81 10.54
C ALA A 59 -10.00 8.38 11.21
N SER A 60 -10.39 9.61 10.84
CA SER A 60 -11.63 10.23 11.34
C SER A 60 -12.86 9.45 10.89
N CYS A 61 -12.95 9.12 9.60
CA CYS A 61 -14.03 8.27 9.06
C CYS A 61 -14.08 6.92 9.79
N MET A 62 -12.93 6.29 10.01
CA MET A 62 -12.86 5.03 10.73
C MET A 62 -13.45 5.13 12.14
N HIS A 63 -13.12 6.20 12.85
CA HIS A 63 -13.68 6.46 14.19
C HIS A 63 -15.20 6.63 14.16
N GLU A 64 -15.73 7.37 13.18
CA GLU A 64 -17.18 7.56 12.99
C GLU A 64 -17.93 6.24 12.70
N HIS A 65 -17.25 5.29 12.05
CA HIS A 65 -17.78 3.95 11.80
C HIS A 65 -17.53 2.94 12.94
N GLY A 66 -16.97 3.38 14.07
CA GLY A 66 -16.72 2.54 15.23
C GLY A 66 -15.45 1.67 15.14
N TYR A 67 -14.56 1.96 14.20
CA TYR A 67 -13.23 1.37 14.15
C TYR A 67 -12.25 2.16 15.02
N GLU A 68 -11.23 1.50 15.55
CA GLU A 68 -10.16 2.14 16.34
C GLU A 68 -8.84 2.10 15.57
N PRO A 69 -8.54 3.11 14.72
CA PRO A 69 -7.26 3.17 14.02
C PRO A 69 -6.12 3.39 15.02
N PRO A 70 -4.89 2.94 14.69
CA PRO A 70 -3.72 3.21 15.52
C PRO A 70 -3.47 4.72 15.63
N PRO A 71 -2.99 5.21 16.78
CA PRO A 71 -2.75 6.64 16.98
C PRO A 71 -1.72 7.15 15.96
N PRO A 72 -1.96 8.33 15.34
CA PRO A 72 -1.04 8.85 14.36
C PRO A 72 0.28 9.34 15.00
N PRO A 73 1.41 9.30 14.28
CA PRO A 73 2.65 9.97 14.69
C PRO A 73 2.49 11.50 14.60
N SER A 74 3.54 12.27 14.86
CA SER A 74 3.51 13.70 14.51
C SER A 74 3.56 13.90 12.99
N LYS A 75 3.06 15.05 12.51
CA LYS A 75 3.12 15.42 11.09
C LYS A 75 4.57 15.43 10.58
N GLU A 76 5.51 15.98 11.35
CA GLU A 76 6.92 16.02 10.95
C GLU A 76 7.51 14.63 10.81
N LYS A 77 7.18 13.71 11.74
CA LYS A 77 7.65 12.32 11.69
C LYS A 77 7.09 11.58 10.48
N PHE A 78 5.78 11.73 10.20
CA PHE A 78 5.15 11.12 9.03
C PHE A 78 5.80 11.58 7.72
N ILE A 79 6.01 12.89 7.56
CA ILE A 79 6.63 13.46 6.36
C ILE A 79 8.07 12.96 6.22
N ALA A 80 8.84 12.90 7.32
CA ALA A 80 10.19 12.38 7.30
C ALA A 80 10.25 10.91 6.86
N GLU A 81 9.35 10.06 7.38
CA GLU A 81 9.26 8.64 7.01
C GLU A 81 8.87 8.45 5.54
N GLN A 82 7.89 9.21 5.05
CA GLN A 82 7.48 9.18 3.64
C GLN A 82 8.61 9.58 2.69
N ARG A 83 9.35 10.64 3.04
CA ARG A 83 10.50 11.11 2.24
C ARG A 83 11.67 10.14 2.29
N ALA A 84 11.77 9.32 3.34
CA ALA A 84 12.82 8.33 3.51
C ALA A 84 12.52 6.99 2.81
N GLY A 85 11.37 6.84 2.14
CA GLY A 85 11.03 5.54 1.55
C GLY A 85 10.57 4.50 2.59
N ALA A 86 10.27 4.91 3.83
CA ALA A 86 9.92 4.00 4.90
C ALA A 86 8.41 3.77 4.99
N SER A 87 7.99 2.60 5.50
CA SER A 87 6.58 2.31 5.80
C SER A 87 6.03 3.37 6.75
N SER A 88 5.21 4.29 6.23
CA SER A 88 4.54 5.30 7.06
C SER A 88 3.42 4.67 7.89
N TRP A 89 2.98 5.40 8.92
CA TRP A 89 1.69 5.14 9.58
C TRP A 89 0.57 5.00 8.56
N ASN A 90 -0.35 4.07 8.78
CA ASN A 90 -1.55 3.84 7.97
C ASN A 90 -2.73 3.55 8.92
N PRO A 91 -3.83 4.31 8.88
CA PRO A 91 -4.97 4.11 9.77
C PRO A 91 -5.65 2.75 9.57
N HIS A 92 -5.53 2.13 8.39
CA HIS A 92 -6.08 0.80 8.11
C HIS A 92 -5.23 -0.36 8.61
N ARG A 93 -4.01 -0.11 9.12
CA ARG A 93 -3.20 -1.15 9.79
C ARG A 93 -3.74 -1.40 11.19
N VAL A 94 -4.87 -2.09 11.23
CA VAL A 94 -5.45 -2.66 12.46
C VAL A 94 -4.71 -3.95 12.84
N GLY A 95 -4.77 -4.33 14.12
CA GLY A 95 -4.08 -5.53 14.63
C GLY A 95 -4.53 -6.83 13.94
N PRO A 96 -3.80 -7.95 14.13
CA PRO A 96 -4.08 -9.23 13.45
C PRO A 96 -5.51 -9.75 13.71
N ASP A 97 -6.10 -9.43 14.87
CA ASP A 97 -7.47 -9.83 15.22
C ASP A 97 -8.55 -9.01 14.51
N GLN A 98 -8.17 -8.00 13.72
CA GLN A 98 -9.06 -7.07 13.03
C GLN A 98 -8.89 -7.11 11.51
N GLU A 99 -8.23 -8.11 10.95
CA GLU A 99 -7.96 -8.20 9.50
C GLU A 99 -9.25 -8.19 8.64
N ALA A 100 -10.30 -8.87 9.09
CA ALA A 100 -11.63 -8.82 8.46
C ALA A 100 -12.28 -7.41 8.56
N MET A 101 -12.01 -6.70 9.65
CA MET A 101 -12.44 -5.31 9.83
C MET A 101 -11.63 -4.35 8.96
N ALA A 102 -10.35 -4.66 8.69
CA ALA A 102 -9.48 -3.86 7.83
C ALA A 102 -10.07 -3.72 6.43
N ARG A 103 -10.52 -4.83 5.82
CA ARG A 103 -11.15 -4.81 4.48
C ARG A 103 -12.42 -3.96 4.47
N SER A 104 -13.26 -4.10 5.49
CA SER A 104 -14.51 -3.32 5.62
C SER A 104 -14.22 -1.83 5.85
N ALA A 105 -13.20 -1.51 6.65
CA ALA A 105 -12.76 -0.15 6.92
C ALA A 105 -12.12 0.51 5.68
N ILE A 106 -11.36 -0.23 4.88
CA ILE A 106 -10.80 0.27 3.61
C ILE A 106 -11.93 0.62 2.64
N ALA A 107 -12.95 -0.23 2.52
CA ALA A 107 -14.10 0.01 1.66
C ALA A 107 -14.95 1.21 2.13
N ALA A 108 -15.15 1.36 3.45
CA ALA A 108 -15.94 2.45 4.02
C ALA A 108 -15.18 3.79 4.04
N CYS A 109 -13.86 3.75 4.29
CA CYS A 109 -13.01 4.91 4.52
C CYS A 109 -11.77 4.89 3.62
N PRO A 110 -11.92 5.08 2.30
CA PRO A 110 -10.82 4.95 1.36
C PRO A 110 -9.83 6.12 1.47
N ILE A 111 -8.55 5.79 1.33
CA ILE A 111 -7.47 6.75 1.04
C ILE A 111 -7.32 6.81 -0.48
N SER A 112 -7.21 8.00 -1.06
CA SER A 112 -7.12 8.12 -2.53
C SER A 112 -5.88 7.39 -3.04
N LYS A 113 -6.00 6.63 -4.14
CA LYS A 113 -4.92 5.82 -4.75
C LYS A 113 -3.64 6.62 -5.02
N ASN A 114 -3.77 7.92 -5.29
CA ASN A 114 -2.64 8.85 -5.49
C ASN A 114 -1.70 8.99 -4.28
N TYR A 115 -2.12 8.55 -3.09
CA TYR A 115 -1.39 8.67 -1.82
C TYR A 115 -1.10 7.31 -1.15
N ILE A 116 -1.40 6.19 -1.80
CA ILE A 116 -0.97 4.87 -1.34
C ILE A 116 0.52 4.74 -1.72
N LEU A 117 1.40 4.99 -0.75
CA LEU A 117 2.81 5.22 -1.04
C LEU A 117 3.74 4.03 -0.76
N PHE A 118 3.23 2.88 -0.30
CA PHE A 118 4.02 1.65 -0.26
C PHE A 118 3.20 0.39 -0.53
N GLY A 119 3.71 -0.45 -1.43
CA GLY A 119 3.56 -1.90 -1.32
C GLY A 119 2.60 -2.61 -2.28
N VAL A 120 1.92 -1.90 -3.19
CA VAL A 120 1.27 -2.55 -4.33
C VAL A 120 1.77 -1.86 -5.57
N ARG A 121 2.54 -2.60 -6.39
CA ARG A 121 2.73 -2.29 -7.79
C ARG A 121 1.34 -2.24 -8.45
N GLU A 122 0.67 -1.09 -8.41
CA GLU A 122 -0.33 -0.82 -9.44
C GLU A 122 0.45 -0.43 -10.68
N ALA A 123 0.79 -1.46 -11.47
CA ALA A 123 1.05 -1.32 -12.88
C ALA A 123 -0.21 -0.72 -13.51
N GLU A 124 -0.23 0.60 -13.73
CA GLU A 124 -1.24 1.23 -14.58
C GLU A 124 -0.57 1.93 -15.76
N LYS A 125 -0.73 1.26 -16.91
CA LYS A 125 -0.67 1.68 -18.33
C LYS A 125 0.68 1.74 -19.04
#